data_AF-A0A1S8TGE0-F1
#
_entry.id   AF-A0A1S8TGE0-F1
#
_cell.length_a   1.000
_cell.length_b   1.000
_cell.length_c   1.000
_cell.angle_alpha   90.00
_cell.angle_beta   90.00
_cell.angle_gamma   90.00
#
_symmetry.space_group_name_H-M   'P 1'
#
loop_
_entity.id
_entity.type
_entity.pdbx_description
1 polymer ?
#
loop_
_entity_poly.entity_id
_entity_poly.type
_entity_poly.pdbx_seq_one_letter_code
_entity_poly.pdbx_strand_id
1 'polypeptide(L)'
;MDKTISIYGKKLFEYSSPKGMIELINVLTKHLINFQIFTKPENIFITNGSQQALYILGVMPFPSSKLKILVEQPTYSVMLNILENAKIPVIGIKRTNDGIDLNTSILTQGELEVYLKSSMYKFHVRRTKEFYRNKMGILRKLCNKNLNDKITWYIPDTGLYAYMEVKEVSSHNLENNLLNSKILVSSTNNSYIEGFKHTEGIRLCVCNASEEEIIRAVNVINMQ
;
A
#
# COMPACT_ATOMS: atom_id res chain seq x y z
N MET A 1 -26.55 -8.94 7.02
CA MET A 1 -26.36 -10.38 7.30
C MET A 1 -27.64 -11.16 7.04
N ASP A 2 -28.79 -10.67 7.52
CA ASP A 2 -30.10 -11.33 7.35
C ASP A 2 -30.53 -11.58 5.90
N LYS A 3 -30.30 -10.59 5.02
CA LYS A 3 -30.58 -10.72 3.58
C LYS A 3 -29.68 -11.74 2.88
N THR A 4 -28.46 -11.94 3.37
CA THR A 4 -27.50 -12.93 2.83
C THR A 4 -27.90 -14.34 3.24
N ILE A 5 -28.33 -14.52 4.50
CA ILE A 5 -28.82 -15.80 5.01
C ILE A 5 -30.12 -16.20 4.30
N SER A 6 -31.01 -15.25 3.99
CA SER A 6 -32.24 -15.57 3.25
C SER A 6 -31.99 -15.94 1.79
N ILE A 7 -30.95 -15.40 1.15
CA ILE A 7 -30.63 -15.64 -0.27
C ILE A 7 -29.78 -16.90 -0.45
N TYR A 8 -28.79 -17.12 0.42
CA TYR A 8 -27.79 -18.19 0.24
C TYR A 8 -27.97 -19.37 1.21
N GLY A 9 -28.79 -19.23 2.26
CA GLY A 9 -29.31 -20.33 3.10
C GLY A 9 -28.31 -21.48 3.37
N LYS A 10 -28.71 -22.70 3.00
CA LYS A 10 -27.89 -23.93 3.16
C LYS A 10 -26.53 -23.88 2.44
N LYS A 11 -26.42 -23.12 1.35
CA LYS A 11 -25.20 -23.00 0.52
C LYS A 11 -24.04 -22.33 1.26
N LEU A 12 -24.33 -21.58 2.33
CA LEU A 12 -23.32 -20.98 3.22
C LEU A 12 -22.56 -22.04 4.04
N PHE A 13 -23.15 -23.22 4.24
CA PHE A 13 -22.59 -24.30 5.07
C PHE A 13 -22.02 -25.46 4.23
N GLU A 14 -22.09 -25.37 2.91
CA GLU A 14 -21.49 -26.32 1.98
C GLU A 14 -20.04 -25.92 1.69
N TYR A 15 -19.18 -26.90 1.41
CA TYR A 15 -17.81 -26.62 0.99
C TYR A 15 -17.82 -25.80 -0.31
N SER A 16 -17.33 -24.57 -0.21
CA SER A 16 -17.27 -23.65 -1.35
C SER A 16 -16.09 -23.97 -2.27
N SER A 17 -16.19 -23.52 -3.52
CA SER A 17 -15.10 -23.68 -4.50
C SER A 17 -13.81 -23.03 -3.99
N PRO A 18 -12.62 -23.62 -4.22
CA PRO A 18 -11.33 -23.00 -3.92
C PRO A 18 -11.12 -21.63 -4.59
N LYS A 19 -11.86 -21.32 -5.67
CA LYS A 19 -11.85 -20.01 -6.34
C LYS A 19 -12.70 -18.95 -5.63
N GLY A 20 -13.56 -19.36 -4.71
CA GLY A 20 -14.60 -18.52 -4.11
C GLY A 20 -15.97 -18.73 -4.76
N MET A 21 -16.94 -17.94 -4.29
CA MET A 21 -18.34 -18.04 -4.70
C MET A 21 -18.53 -17.64 -6.17
N ILE A 22 -19.10 -18.53 -6.98
CA ILE A 22 -19.25 -18.33 -8.43
C ILE A 22 -20.18 -17.14 -8.75
N GLU A 23 -21.21 -16.92 -7.93
CA GLU A 23 -22.13 -15.79 -8.05
C GLU A 23 -21.38 -14.46 -7.89
N LEU A 24 -20.48 -14.39 -6.90
CA LEU A 24 -19.62 -13.22 -6.68
C LEU A 24 -18.65 -13.04 -7.84
N ILE A 25 -18.00 -14.10 -8.32
CA ILE A 25 -17.07 -14.06 -9.45
C ILE A 25 -17.76 -13.51 -10.71
N ASN A 26 -18.99 -13.95 -11.00
CA ASN A 26 -19.76 -13.47 -12.15
C ASN A 26 -20.12 -11.99 -12.03
N VAL A 27 -20.49 -11.53 -10.83
CA VAL A 27 -20.74 -10.11 -10.56
C VAL A 27 -19.46 -9.30 -10.70
N LEU A 28 -18.35 -9.78 -10.14
CA LEU A 28 -17.05 -9.13 -10.23
C LEU A 28 -16.55 -9.03 -11.67
N THR A 29 -16.72 -10.08 -12.48
CA THR A 29 -16.35 -10.07 -13.90
C THR A 29 -17.02 -8.90 -14.63
N LYS A 30 -18.32 -8.69 -14.41
CA LYS A 30 -19.05 -7.55 -14.98
C LYS A 30 -18.61 -6.22 -14.39
N HIS A 31 -18.35 -6.18 -13.09
CA HIS A 31 -17.93 -4.97 -12.40
C HIS A 31 -16.55 -4.48 -12.85
N LEU A 32 -15.61 -5.41 -13.08
CA LEU A 32 -14.23 -5.14 -13.52
C LEU A 32 -14.15 -4.51 -14.91
N ILE A 33 -15.14 -4.73 -15.78
CA ILE A 33 -15.26 -4.06 -17.09
C ILE A 33 -15.32 -2.54 -16.93
N ASN A 34 -15.96 -2.04 -15.87
CA ASN A 34 -16.02 -0.60 -15.60
C ASN A 34 -14.64 0.01 -15.30
N PHE A 35 -13.68 -0.84 -14.93
CA PHE A 35 -12.26 -0.49 -14.73
C PHE A 35 -11.37 -0.88 -15.91
N GLN A 36 -11.97 -1.24 -17.06
CA GLN A 36 -11.27 -1.73 -18.26
C GLN A 36 -10.46 -3.02 -18.03
N ILE A 37 -10.84 -3.82 -17.04
CA ILE A 37 -10.24 -5.12 -16.78
C ILE A 37 -11.15 -6.18 -17.41
N PHE A 38 -10.75 -6.67 -18.58
CA PHE A 38 -11.46 -7.71 -19.31
C PHE A 38 -10.87 -9.07 -18.99
N THR A 39 -11.59 -9.88 -18.20
CA THR A 39 -11.11 -11.20 -17.78
C THR A 39 -12.24 -12.21 -17.77
N LYS A 40 -11.90 -13.50 -17.87
CA LYS A 40 -12.86 -14.59 -17.77
C LYS A 40 -13.11 -14.95 -16.30
N PRO A 41 -14.31 -15.43 -15.92
CA PRO A 41 -14.59 -15.91 -14.56
C PRO A 41 -13.56 -16.91 -14.04
N GLU A 42 -13.03 -17.77 -14.93
CA GLU A 42 -12.02 -18.78 -14.59
C GLU A 42 -10.67 -18.20 -14.12
N ASN A 43 -10.38 -16.94 -14.44
CA ASN A 43 -9.15 -16.24 -14.07
C ASN A 43 -9.30 -15.44 -12.76
N ILE A 44 -10.48 -15.45 -12.13
CA ILE A 44 -10.74 -14.73 -10.89
C ILE A 44 -10.68 -15.72 -9.72
N PHE A 45 -9.86 -15.38 -8.73
CA PHE A 45 -9.77 -16.10 -7.46
C PHE A 45 -10.05 -15.11 -6.32
N ILE A 46 -11.00 -15.46 -5.47
CA ILE A 46 -11.33 -14.69 -4.28
C ILE A 46 -10.38 -15.14 -3.17
N THR A 47 -9.71 -14.17 -2.56
CA THR A 47 -8.85 -14.36 -1.40
C THR A 47 -9.44 -13.64 -0.20
N ASN A 48 -9.07 -14.07 1.00
CA ASN A 48 -9.43 -13.41 2.27
C ASN A 48 -8.69 -12.08 2.49
N GLY A 49 -7.84 -11.66 1.55
CA GLY A 49 -7.17 -10.37 1.57
C GLY A 49 -5.97 -10.32 0.63
N SER A 50 -5.43 -9.12 0.42
CA SER A 50 -4.27 -8.91 -0.46
C SER A 50 -3.03 -9.68 -0.02
N GLN A 51 -2.83 -9.92 1.28
CA GLN A 51 -1.69 -10.69 1.80
C GLN A 51 -1.74 -12.16 1.35
N GLN A 52 -2.91 -12.79 1.37
CA GLN A 52 -3.07 -14.16 0.87
C GLN A 52 -2.81 -14.21 -0.64
N ALA A 53 -3.30 -13.21 -1.39
CA ALA A 53 -3.03 -13.08 -2.81
C ALA A 53 -1.52 -12.93 -3.08
N LEU A 54 -0.83 -12.04 -2.37
CA LEU A 54 0.61 -11.83 -2.49
C LEU A 54 1.42 -13.08 -2.11
N TYR A 55 0.99 -13.82 -1.08
CA TYR A 55 1.62 -15.09 -0.70
C TYR A 55 1.50 -16.11 -1.84
N ILE A 56 0.28 -16.36 -2.33
CA ILE A 56 0.04 -17.31 -3.43
C ILE A 56 0.86 -16.92 -4.66
N LEU A 57 0.82 -15.64 -5.06
CA LEU A 57 1.57 -15.14 -6.21
C LEU A 57 3.09 -15.21 -6.01
N GLY A 58 3.56 -14.95 -4.80
CA GLY A 58 4.98 -15.00 -4.46
C GLY A 58 5.54 -16.42 -4.56
N VAL A 59 4.82 -17.42 -4.04
CA VAL A 59 5.29 -18.82 -3.99
C VAL A 59 4.94 -19.65 -5.23
N MET A 60 4.08 -19.13 -6.12
CA MET A 60 3.68 -19.85 -7.33
C MET A 60 4.90 -20.02 -8.27
N PRO A 61 5.16 -21.24 -8.78
CA PRO A 61 6.27 -21.47 -9.68
C PRO A 61 6.06 -20.71 -11.00
N PHE A 62 7.10 -20.05 -11.48
CA PHE A 62 7.07 -19.37 -12.76
C PHE A 62 7.09 -20.39 -13.91
N PRO A 63 6.23 -20.25 -14.94
CA PRO A 63 6.23 -21.14 -16.10
C PRO A 63 7.56 -21.17 -16.87
N SER A 64 8.39 -20.13 -16.72
CA SER A 64 9.69 -19.98 -17.39
C SER A 64 10.86 -20.62 -16.64
N SER A 65 10.60 -21.37 -15.56
CA SER A 65 11.62 -21.93 -14.65
C SER A 65 12.56 -20.90 -14.00
N LYS A 66 12.27 -19.60 -14.17
CA LYS A 66 12.95 -18.52 -13.45
C LYS A 66 12.54 -18.57 -11.98
N LEU A 67 13.48 -18.22 -11.10
CA LEU A 67 13.28 -18.29 -9.65
C LEU A 67 13.30 -16.92 -8.96
N LYS A 68 13.71 -15.87 -9.68
CA LYS A 68 13.97 -14.55 -9.09
C LYS A 68 12.79 -13.61 -9.28
N ILE A 69 12.41 -12.91 -8.21
CA ILE A 69 11.38 -11.86 -8.24
C ILE A 69 12.04 -10.49 -8.18
N LEU A 70 11.56 -9.57 -9.02
CA LEU A 70 11.99 -8.17 -9.02
C LEU A 70 11.08 -7.37 -8.08
N VAL A 71 11.67 -6.57 -7.20
CA VAL A 71 10.93 -5.66 -6.31
C VAL A 71 11.52 -4.25 -6.35
N GLU A 72 10.68 -3.25 -6.15
CA GLU A 72 11.15 -1.87 -6.01
C GLU A 72 11.96 -1.67 -4.72
N GLN A 73 12.78 -0.62 -4.68
CA GLN A 73 13.46 -0.17 -3.47
C GLN A 73 13.20 1.34 -3.29
N PRO A 74 12.42 1.75 -2.27
CA PRO A 74 11.73 0.92 -1.26
C PRO A 74 10.46 0.21 -1.80
N THR A 75 10.03 -0.90 -1.16
CA THR A 75 8.79 -1.64 -1.46
C THR A 75 7.96 -1.94 -0.20
N TYR A 76 6.85 -2.69 -0.36
CA TYR A 76 5.96 -3.10 0.73
C TYR A 76 6.62 -4.20 1.59
N SER A 77 6.82 -3.91 2.89
CA SER A 77 7.55 -4.79 3.82
C SER A 77 6.93 -6.18 3.96
N VAL A 78 5.59 -6.30 3.94
CA VAL A 78 4.93 -7.62 4.02
C VAL A 78 5.29 -8.49 2.82
N MET A 79 5.50 -7.92 1.63
CA MET A 79 5.97 -8.68 0.47
C MET A 79 7.40 -9.17 0.68
N LEU A 80 8.29 -8.34 1.22
CA LEU A 80 9.67 -8.75 1.53
C LEU A 80 9.67 -9.92 2.53
N ASN A 81 8.88 -9.82 3.60
CA ASN A 81 8.76 -10.89 4.59
C ASN A 81 8.24 -12.19 3.97
N ILE A 82 7.25 -12.14 3.08
CA ILE A 82 6.73 -13.32 2.37
C ILE A 82 7.84 -13.99 1.56
N LEU A 83 8.58 -13.19 0.77
CA LEU A 83 9.63 -13.71 -0.12
C LEU A 83 10.84 -14.26 0.65
N GLU A 84 11.25 -13.58 1.71
CA GLU A 84 12.34 -14.00 2.59
C GLU A 84 12.01 -15.32 3.29
N ASN A 85 10.83 -15.43 3.91
CA ASN A 85 10.41 -16.66 4.57
C ASN A 85 10.25 -17.83 3.60
N ALA A 86 9.80 -17.56 2.37
CA ALA A 86 9.72 -18.55 1.30
C ALA A 86 11.08 -18.86 0.65
N LYS A 87 12.17 -18.19 1.06
CA LYS A 87 13.52 -18.31 0.51
C LYS A 87 13.59 -18.07 -1.00
N ILE A 88 12.76 -17.15 -1.49
CA ILE A 88 12.67 -16.81 -2.91
C ILE A 88 13.69 -15.69 -3.20
N PRO A 89 14.62 -15.88 -4.15
CA PRO A 89 15.62 -14.87 -4.45
C PRO A 89 14.99 -13.61 -5.03
N VAL A 90 15.39 -12.45 -4.50
CA VAL A 90 14.82 -11.14 -4.87
C VAL A 90 15.91 -10.26 -5.46
N ILE A 91 15.55 -9.48 -6.49
CA ILE A 91 16.41 -8.43 -7.07
C ILE A 91 15.71 -7.09 -6.87
N GLY A 92 16.38 -6.15 -6.22
CA GLY A 92 15.90 -4.78 -6.03
C GLY A 92 16.09 -3.93 -7.28
N ILE A 93 15.05 -3.20 -7.70
CA ILE A 93 15.11 -2.15 -8.71
C ILE A 93 14.99 -0.81 -7.99
N LYS A 94 15.98 0.05 -8.18
CA LYS A 94 15.98 1.40 -7.60
C LYS A 94 14.78 2.18 -8.16
N ARG A 95 13.98 2.73 -7.27
CA ARG A 95 12.93 3.69 -7.60
C ARG A 95 13.46 5.11 -7.47
N THR A 96 13.09 5.98 -8.41
CA THR A 96 13.35 7.43 -8.32
C THR A 96 12.04 8.20 -8.18
N ASN A 97 12.10 9.53 -8.08
CA ASN A 97 10.91 10.38 -8.11
C ASN A 97 10.13 10.25 -9.43
N ASP A 98 10.81 9.89 -10.52
CA ASP A 98 10.21 9.71 -11.85
C ASP A 98 9.61 8.31 -12.05
N GLY A 99 9.70 7.45 -11.02
CA GLY A 99 9.17 6.10 -11.03
C GLY A 99 10.24 5.03 -11.05
N ILE A 100 9.83 3.83 -11.44
CA ILE A 100 10.68 2.65 -11.55
C ILE A 100 11.25 2.64 -12.96
N ASP A 101 12.56 2.47 -13.09
CA ASP A 101 13.19 2.27 -14.39
C ASP A 101 12.84 0.86 -14.91
N LEU A 102 11.81 0.79 -15.74
CA LEU A 102 11.33 -0.44 -16.36
C LEU A 102 11.36 -0.24 -17.88
N ASN A 103 12.46 -0.60 -18.54
CA ASN A 103 12.44 -0.85 -19.99
C ASN A 103 11.47 -2.03 -20.26
N THR A 104 10.17 -1.74 -20.44
CA THR A 104 9.05 -2.71 -20.42
C THR A 104 8.43 -2.96 -21.81
N SER A 105 7.79 -4.12 -22.00
CA SER A 105 7.11 -4.58 -23.22
C SER A 105 5.99 -3.66 -23.75
N ILE A 106 5.82 -3.61 -25.08
CA ILE A 106 4.92 -2.72 -25.84
C ILE A 106 3.42 -2.92 -25.52
N LEU A 107 3.01 -4.12 -25.11
CA LEU A 107 1.59 -4.45 -24.88
C LEU A 107 1.04 -3.78 -23.61
N THR A 108 1.82 -3.80 -22.53
CA THR A 108 1.48 -3.14 -21.25
C THR A 108 1.54 -1.61 -21.40
N GLN A 109 2.38 -1.10 -22.31
CA GLN A 109 2.39 0.32 -22.67
C GLN A 109 1.10 0.72 -23.40
N GLY A 110 0.58 -0.14 -24.30
CA GLY A 110 -0.67 0.13 -25.03
C GLY A 110 -1.94 0.14 -24.16
N GLU A 111 -2.08 -0.79 -23.21
CA GLU A 111 -3.22 -0.81 -22.29
C GLU A 111 -3.19 0.39 -21.32
N LEU A 112 -2.00 0.73 -20.81
CA LEU A 112 -1.81 1.93 -20.01
C LEU A 112 -2.11 3.19 -20.84
N GLU A 113 -1.69 3.25 -22.10
CA GLU A 113 -1.95 4.37 -23.00
C GLU A 113 -3.46 4.62 -23.21
N VAL A 114 -4.26 3.57 -23.43
CA VAL A 114 -5.73 3.68 -23.56
C VAL A 114 -6.36 4.22 -22.27
N TYR A 115 -5.95 3.69 -21.13
CA TYR A 115 -6.44 4.14 -19.82
C TYR A 115 -6.03 5.60 -19.53
N LEU A 116 -4.78 5.99 -19.82
CA LEU A 116 -4.26 7.36 -19.69
C LEU A 116 -4.93 8.35 -20.67
N LYS A 117 -5.30 7.91 -21.87
CA LYS A 117 -6.02 8.73 -22.87
C LYS A 117 -7.50 8.92 -22.52
N SER A 118 -8.08 8.03 -21.72
CA SER A 118 -9.45 8.20 -21.23
C SER A 118 -9.56 9.38 -20.24
N SER A 119 -10.67 10.12 -20.28
CA SER A 119 -10.96 11.21 -19.32
C SER A 119 -11.15 10.70 -17.89
N MET A 120 -11.40 9.39 -17.70
CA MET A 120 -11.69 8.76 -16.41
C MET A 120 -10.47 8.68 -15.51
N TYR A 121 -9.31 8.29 -16.05
CA TYR A 121 -8.06 8.28 -15.28
C TYR A 121 -7.68 9.69 -14.83
N LYS A 122 -7.73 10.67 -15.75
CA LYS A 122 -7.41 12.07 -15.43
C LYS A 122 -8.33 12.62 -14.33
N PHE A 123 -9.62 12.32 -14.40
CA PHE A 123 -10.59 12.78 -13.39
C PHE A 123 -10.35 12.11 -12.03
N HIS A 124 -10.14 10.80 -12.01
CA HIS A 124 -9.88 10.05 -10.77
C HIS A 124 -8.55 10.47 -10.13
N VAL A 125 -7.47 10.56 -10.91
CA VAL A 125 -6.16 11.03 -10.41
C VAL A 125 -6.24 12.46 -9.91
N ARG A 126 -6.92 13.36 -10.62
CA ARG A 126 -7.10 14.73 -10.16
C ARG A 126 -7.81 14.77 -8.80
N ARG A 127 -8.96 14.09 -8.68
CA ARG A 127 -9.75 14.05 -7.44
C ARG A 127 -8.95 13.46 -6.27
N THR A 128 -8.25 12.35 -6.51
CA THR A 128 -7.44 11.67 -5.49
C THR A 128 -6.22 12.49 -5.10
N LYS A 129 -5.51 13.11 -6.07
CA LYS A 129 -4.38 14.00 -5.79
C LYS A 129 -4.82 15.23 -5.00
N GLU A 130 -5.98 15.81 -5.32
CA GLU A 130 -6.52 16.99 -4.65
C GLU A 130 -6.94 16.67 -3.21
N PHE A 131 -7.62 15.54 -3.00
CA PHE A 131 -7.95 15.02 -1.67
C PHE A 131 -6.71 14.85 -0.78
N TYR A 132 -5.67 14.16 -1.28
CA TYR A 132 -4.46 13.94 -0.50
C TYR A 132 -3.56 15.17 -0.40
N ARG A 133 -3.62 16.10 -1.36
CA ARG A 133 -2.93 17.39 -1.27
C ARG A 133 -3.44 18.21 -0.10
N ASN A 134 -4.75 18.23 0.12
CA ASN A 134 -5.34 18.93 1.26
C ASN A 134 -4.84 18.34 2.60
N LYS A 135 -4.85 17.01 2.74
CA LYS A 135 -4.33 16.34 3.95
C LYS A 135 -2.84 16.61 4.19
N MET A 136 -2.02 16.51 3.15
CA MET A 136 -0.59 16.80 3.24
C MET A 136 -0.33 18.27 3.56
N GLY A 137 -1.13 19.19 3.02
CA GLY A 137 -1.04 20.62 3.32
C GLY A 137 -1.33 20.93 4.78
N ILE A 138 -2.36 20.30 5.37
CA ILE A 138 -2.67 20.39 6.80
C ILE A 138 -1.50 19.87 7.63
N LEU A 139 -1.02 18.66 7.34
CA LEU A 139 0.10 18.05 8.06
C LEU A 139 1.34 18.96 8.00
N ARG A 140 1.68 19.49 6.83
CA ARG A 140 2.82 20.41 6.64
C ARG A 140 2.67 21.70 7.45
N LYS A 141 1.48 22.30 7.43
CA LYS A 141 1.21 23.53 8.19
C LYS A 141 1.38 23.30 9.70
N LEU A 142 0.90 22.17 10.20
CA LEU A 142 1.04 21.79 11.61
C LEU A 142 2.49 21.50 11.97
N CYS A 143 3.21 20.75 11.14
CA CYS A 143 4.60 20.43 11.38
C CYS A 143 5.49 21.68 11.39
N ASN A 144 5.28 22.61 10.46
CA ASN A 144 5.98 23.91 10.47
C ASN A 144 5.71 24.74 11.72
N LYS A 145 4.49 24.66 12.27
CA LYS A 145 4.08 25.49 13.40
C LYS A 145 4.48 24.91 14.76
N ASN A 146 4.41 23.58 14.88
CA ASN A 146 4.42 22.92 16.17
C ASN A 146 5.67 22.10 16.43
N LEU A 147 6.35 21.55 15.42
CA LEU A 147 7.49 20.65 15.65
C LEU A 147 8.77 21.44 15.99
N ASN A 148 9.51 20.95 16.97
CA ASN A 148 10.81 21.47 17.38
C ASN A 148 11.96 20.99 16.47
N ASP A 149 13.16 21.53 16.70
CA ASP A 149 14.36 21.28 15.88
C ASP A 149 14.91 19.83 15.95
N LYS A 150 14.35 18.98 16.83
CA LYS A 150 14.75 17.58 16.98
C LYS A 150 14.16 16.68 15.90
N ILE A 151 13.13 17.16 15.19
CA ILE A 151 12.42 16.40 14.17
C ILE A 151 12.54 17.13 12.84
N THR A 152 13.21 16.49 11.88
CA THR A 152 13.22 16.95 10.49
C THR A 152 12.22 16.12 9.70
N TRP A 153 11.41 16.75 8.86
CA TRP A 153 10.33 16.06 8.16
C TRP A 153 10.36 16.30 6.66
N TYR A 154 9.88 15.29 5.93
CA TYR A 154 9.62 15.36 4.51
C TYR A 154 8.15 15.01 4.25
N ILE A 155 7.37 16.03 3.91
CA ILE A 155 5.93 15.92 3.64
C ILE A 155 5.69 16.32 2.18
N PRO A 156 5.43 15.37 1.28
CA PRO A 156 5.21 15.66 -0.15
C PRO A 156 3.92 16.44 -0.38
N ASP A 157 3.79 17.13 -1.52
CA ASP A 157 2.58 17.90 -1.87
C ASP A 157 1.32 17.06 -2.07
N THR A 158 1.46 15.77 -2.30
CA THR A 158 0.36 14.82 -2.40
C THR A 158 0.90 13.42 -2.12
N GLY A 159 0.01 12.46 -1.94
CA GLY A 159 0.37 11.08 -1.63
C GLY A 159 -0.14 10.64 -0.26
N LEU A 160 0.30 9.46 0.15
CA LEU A 160 -0.29 8.76 1.29
C LEU A 160 0.58 8.83 2.55
N TYR A 161 1.88 9.06 2.36
CA TYR A 161 2.85 8.93 3.42
C TYR A 161 3.74 10.17 3.51
N ALA A 162 3.97 10.60 4.74
CA ALA A 162 5.01 11.53 5.12
C ALA A 162 6.10 10.79 5.89
N TYR A 163 7.30 11.36 5.88
CA TYR A 163 8.44 10.86 6.62
C TYR A 163 8.87 11.89 7.66
N MET A 164 9.22 11.43 8.86
CA MET A 164 9.84 12.24 9.90
C MET A 164 11.10 11.53 10.38
N GLU A 165 12.23 12.20 10.23
CA GLU A 165 13.51 11.80 10.79
C GLU A 165 13.64 12.34 12.22
N VAL A 166 14.13 11.49 13.12
CA VAL A 166 14.29 11.77 14.54
C VAL A 166 15.76 11.64 14.92
N LYS A 167 16.31 12.68 15.56
CA LYS A 167 17.76 12.76 15.82
C LYS A 167 18.20 12.16 17.14
N GLU A 168 17.34 12.22 18.16
CA GLU A 168 17.72 11.92 19.55
C GLU A 168 17.05 10.66 20.12
N VAL A 169 16.00 10.16 19.46
CA VAL A 169 15.19 9.05 19.96
C VAL A 169 15.16 7.95 18.90
N SER A 170 15.29 6.69 19.31
CA SER A 170 15.08 5.57 18.41
C SER A 170 13.64 5.59 17.87
N SER A 171 13.50 5.42 16.55
CA SER A 171 12.23 5.34 15.86
C SER A 171 11.32 4.24 16.44
N HIS A 172 11.89 3.14 16.91
CA HIS A 172 11.14 2.05 17.55
C HIS A 172 10.56 2.49 18.92
N ASN A 173 11.33 3.22 19.73
CA ASN A 173 10.85 3.73 21.01
C ASN A 173 9.75 4.78 20.80
N LEU A 174 9.92 5.66 19.80
CA LEU A 174 8.91 6.64 19.45
C LEU A 174 7.62 5.97 18.94
N GLU A 175 7.74 4.95 18.09
CA GLU A 175 6.60 4.14 17.63
C GLU A 175 5.81 3.54 18.82
N ASN A 176 6.52 2.95 19.79
CA ASN A 176 5.89 2.38 20.99
C ASN A 176 5.22 3.46 21.87
N ASN A 177 5.85 4.62 22.06
CA ASN A 177 5.28 5.71 22.84
C ASN A 177 4.03 6.30 22.19
N LEU A 178 4.03 6.45 20.87
CA LEU A 178 2.87 6.90 20.10
C LEU A 178 1.74 5.86 20.15
N LEU A 179 2.07 4.58 20.10
CA LEU A 179 1.09 3.50 20.25
C LEU A 179 0.39 3.56 21.62
N ASN A 180 1.12 3.84 22.71
CA ASN A 180 0.53 4.07 24.04
C ASN A 180 -0.45 5.25 24.06
N SER A 181 -0.23 6.25 23.20
CA SER A 181 -1.13 7.39 22.99
C SER A 181 -2.25 7.12 21.96
N LYS A 182 -2.38 5.86 21.52
CA LYS A 182 -3.30 5.37 20.47
C LYS A 182 -3.06 5.99 19.09
N ILE A 183 -1.81 6.31 18.77
CA ILE A 183 -1.39 6.81 17.46
C ILE A 183 -0.52 5.75 16.80
N LEU A 184 -1.02 5.17 15.71
CA LEU A 184 -0.28 4.16 14.95
C LEU A 184 0.63 4.84 13.93
N VAL A 185 1.94 4.60 14.06
CA VAL A 185 2.95 4.95 13.06
C VAL A 185 3.77 3.70 12.73
N SER A 186 4.71 3.80 11.80
CA SER A 186 5.66 2.72 11.55
C SER A 186 7.07 3.26 11.60
N SER A 187 7.95 2.63 12.39
CA SER A 187 9.39 2.85 12.27
C SER A 187 9.85 2.51 10.86
N THR A 188 10.77 3.32 10.32
CA THR A 188 11.38 3.04 9.02
C THR A 188 12.41 1.92 9.07
N ASN A 189 12.83 1.45 10.24
CA ASN A 189 13.87 0.44 10.37
C ASN A 189 13.46 -0.88 9.68
N ASN A 190 12.18 -1.24 9.78
CA ASN A 190 11.61 -2.42 9.11
C ASN A 190 11.39 -2.23 7.59
N SER A 191 11.79 -1.09 7.03
CA SER A 191 11.72 -0.80 5.59
C SER A 191 13.08 -0.86 4.90
N TYR A 192 14.15 -1.18 5.64
CA TYR A 192 15.51 -1.35 5.13
C TYR A 192 15.96 -2.81 5.27
N ILE A 193 16.86 -3.22 4.39
CA ILE A 193 17.56 -4.50 4.52
C ILE A 193 18.63 -4.43 5.62
N GLU A 194 18.95 -5.57 6.21
CA GLU A 194 19.96 -5.67 7.27
C GLU A 194 21.33 -5.12 6.81
N GLY A 195 22.00 -4.36 7.67
CA GLY A 195 23.32 -3.76 7.40
C GLY A 195 23.30 -2.47 6.56
N PHE A 196 22.14 -2.04 6.04
CA PHE A 196 22.03 -0.77 5.34
C PHE A 196 22.01 0.42 6.32
N LYS A 197 22.98 1.33 6.22
CA LYS A 197 23.01 2.53 7.07
C LYS A 197 21.87 3.48 6.68
N HIS A 198 21.02 3.83 7.65
CA HIS A 198 19.94 4.80 7.49
C HIS A 198 19.79 5.64 8.76
N THR A 199 19.07 6.76 8.67
CA THR A 199 18.67 7.57 9.82
C THR A 199 17.45 6.94 10.52
N GLU A 200 17.27 7.26 11.81
CA GLU A 200 16.08 6.84 12.54
C GLU A 200 14.89 7.72 12.10
N GLY A 201 13.78 7.09 11.75
CA GLY A 201 12.59 7.84 11.36
C GLY A 201 11.31 7.05 11.44
N ILE A 202 10.20 7.77 11.34
CA ILE A 202 8.86 7.20 11.32
C ILE A 202 8.15 7.59 10.03
N ARG A 203 7.28 6.70 9.57
CA ARG A 203 6.39 6.91 8.43
C ARG A 203 4.98 7.17 8.93
N LEU A 204 4.41 8.29 8.51
CA LEU A 204 3.05 8.73 8.85
C LEU A 204 2.12 8.51 7.67
N CYS A 205 1.03 7.76 7.88
CA CYS A 205 0.02 7.50 6.86
C CYS A 205 -1.18 8.42 7.05
N VAL A 206 -1.55 9.20 6.02
CA VAL A 206 -2.73 10.09 6.04
C VAL A 206 -3.95 9.48 5.35
N CYS A 207 -3.85 8.25 4.85
CA CYS A 207 -4.91 7.59 4.07
C CYS A 207 -6.27 7.66 4.76
N ASN A 208 -6.31 7.18 6.00
CA ASN A 208 -7.53 6.99 6.77
C ASN A 208 -7.62 7.92 7.99
N ALA A 209 -6.73 8.92 8.07
CA ALA A 209 -6.71 9.87 9.19
C ALA A 209 -7.61 11.07 8.91
N SER A 210 -8.47 11.44 9.85
CA SER A 210 -9.21 12.71 9.82
C SER A 210 -8.28 13.90 10.09
N GLU A 211 -8.75 15.12 9.86
CA GLU A 211 -7.98 16.33 10.17
C GLU A 211 -7.68 16.42 11.67
N GLU A 212 -8.65 16.09 12.52
CA GLU A 212 -8.50 16.07 13.98
C GLU A 212 -7.46 15.04 14.44
N GLU A 213 -7.45 13.86 13.81
CA GLU A 213 -6.46 12.81 14.08
C GLU A 213 -5.05 13.24 13.67
N ILE A 214 -4.91 13.95 12.53
CA ILE A 214 -3.63 14.52 12.08
C ILE A 214 -3.14 15.57 13.08
N ILE A 215 -4.01 16.48 13.53
CA ILE A 215 -3.68 17.51 14.54
C ILE A 215 -3.22 16.85 15.84
N ARG A 216 -3.99 15.88 16.33
CA ARG A 216 -3.66 15.14 17.55
C ARG A 216 -2.31 14.45 17.43
N ALA A 217 -2.05 13.77 16.31
CA ALA A 217 -0.80 13.05 16.10
C ALA A 217 0.41 13.99 16.17
N VAL A 218 0.38 15.12 15.45
CA VAL A 218 1.49 16.09 15.45
C VAL A 218 1.72 16.69 16.84
N ASN A 219 0.67 16.99 17.59
CA ASN A 219 0.81 17.54 18.94
C ASN A 219 1.46 16.57 19.91
N VAL A 220 1.09 15.28 19.87
CA VAL A 220 1.70 14.26 20.72
C VAL A 220 3.15 14.01 20.31
N ILE A 221 3.45 13.99 19.01
CA ILE A 221 4.82 13.84 18.51
C ILE A 221 5.73 14.97 19.03
N ASN A 222 5.24 16.20 19.11
CA ASN A 222 6.03 17.32 19.62
C ASN A 222 6.35 17.25 21.13
N MET A 223 5.57 16.48 21.89
CA MET A 223 5.74 16.33 23.34
C MET A 223 6.74 15.21 23.72
N GLN A 224 7.24 14.47 22.73
CA GLN A 224 8.20 13.37 22.90
C GLN A 224 9.64 13.88 22.72
#